data_AF-A0A965KRR8-F1
#
_entry.id   AF-A0A965KRR8-F1
#
_cell.length_a   1.000
_cell.length_b   1.000
_cell.length_c   1.000
_cell.angle_alpha   90.00
_cell.angle_beta   90.00
_cell.angle_gamma   90.00
#
_symmetry.space_group_name_H-M   'P 1'
#
loop_
_entity.id
_entity.type
_entity.pdbx_description
1 polymer ?
#
loop_
_entity_poly.entity_id
_entity_poly.type
_entity_poly.pdbx_seq_one_letter_code
_entity_poly.pdbx_strand_id
1 'polypeptide(L)'
;MCWSGEASTVLAATGIAGAAYSALKKDPEPLALWVCLLYFASMESLQAVAYSVLNQCDSPLNQMMTLFGYLHITFQPFFINAVALYFMPKDSARIIAPWVYFACFLSAIAMLIQLYPFNWAGHCAAGRPLCGDVLCTVRGEWHIAWLLPTNGIGNSMADNATLGRGFLSYPLTAFFLPSLIGSWRFTLFSFMAGPFLAGLTTSNINEWPAVWCLFSIGLVLAIIKTPLRYYLHVGDPWWIIIYRWWQRRQQQAVI
;
A
#
# COMPACT_ATOMS: atom_id res chain seq x y z
N MET A 1 -18.03 -8.49 15.93
CA MET A 1 -18.08 -7.05 16.29
C MET A 1 -17.84 -6.27 15.00
N CYS A 2 -18.70 -5.32 14.64
CA CYS A 2 -18.48 -4.48 13.46
C CYS A 2 -17.61 -3.28 13.86
N TRP A 3 -16.70 -2.89 12.97
CA TRP A 3 -15.97 -1.63 13.03
C TRP A 3 -16.92 -0.44 12.84
N SER A 4 -16.57 0.71 13.40
CA SER A 4 -17.40 1.90 13.39
C SER A 4 -16.61 3.16 13.04
N GLY A 5 -17.32 4.25 12.74
CA GLY A 5 -16.70 5.55 12.49
C GLY A 5 -15.90 6.06 13.69
N GLU A 6 -16.37 5.80 14.91
CA GLU A 6 -15.65 6.12 16.15
C GLU A 6 -14.35 5.32 16.26
N ALA A 7 -14.38 4.03 15.92
CA ALA A 7 -13.18 3.18 15.92
C ALA A 7 -12.12 3.70 14.91
N SER A 8 -12.53 4.02 13.68
CA SER A 8 -11.65 4.68 12.70
C SER A 8 -11.15 6.05 13.19
N THR A 9 -11.98 6.84 13.86
CA THR A 9 -11.58 8.13 14.44
C THR A 9 -10.49 7.97 15.49
N VAL A 10 -10.65 7.00 16.42
CA VAL A 10 -9.65 6.71 17.44
C VAL A 10 -8.33 6.25 16.81
N LEU A 11 -8.40 5.39 15.79
CA LEU A 11 -7.19 4.91 15.14
C LEU A 11 -6.48 6.00 14.32
N ALA A 12 -7.24 6.82 13.59
CA ALA A 12 -6.73 8.01 12.91
C ALA A 12 -6.02 8.96 13.88
N ALA A 13 -6.67 9.29 15.00
CA ALA A 13 -6.10 10.15 16.04
C ALA A 13 -4.82 9.53 16.63
N THR A 14 -4.82 8.22 16.89
CA THR A 14 -3.65 7.49 17.39
C THR A 14 -2.49 7.53 16.39
N GLY A 15 -2.77 7.30 15.10
CA GLY A 15 -1.78 7.35 14.03
C GLY A 15 -1.21 8.76 13.82
N ILE A 16 -2.07 9.79 13.78
CA ILE A 16 -1.66 11.20 13.66
C ILE A 16 -0.83 11.64 14.86
N ALA A 17 -1.28 11.35 16.08
CA ALA A 17 -0.54 11.65 17.30
C ALA A 17 0.81 10.90 17.33
N GLY A 18 0.82 9.63 16.92
CA GLY A 18 2.03 8.82 16.82
C GLY A 18 3.04 9.37 15.80
N ALA A 19 2.55 9.88 14.65
CA ALA A 19 3.37 10.53 13.64
C ALA A 19 3.91 11.87 14.13
N ALA A 20 3.05 12.72 14.70
CA ALA A 20 3.43 14.01 15.27
C ALA A 20 4.48 13.86 16.38
N TYR A 21 4.27 12.91 17.31
CA TYR A 21 5.25 12.60 18.34
C TYR A 21 6.59 12.14 17.75
N SER A 22 6.54 11.27 16.73
CA SER A 22 7.74 10.77 16.05
C SER A 22 8.52 11.87 15.31
N ALA A 23 7.82 12.89 14.81
CA ALA A 23 8.42 14.03 14.12
C ALA A 23 8.93 15.14 15.06
N LEU A 24 8.28 15.34 16.21
CA LEU A 24 8.55 16.47 17.12
C LEU A 24 9.46 16.14 18.31
N LYS A 25 9.76 14.86 18.55
CA LYS A 25 10.70 14.47 19.62
C LYS A 25 12.13 14.94 19.31
N LYS A 26 12.96 15.08 20.35
CA LYS A 26 14.35 15.61 20.25
C LYS A 26 15.19 14.93 19.15
N ASP A 27 15.11 13.60 19.08
CA ASP A 27 15.76 12.79 18.05
C ASP A 27 14.69 12.23 17.09
N PRO A 28 14.23 13.00 16.08
CA PRO A 28 13.08 12.62 15.28
C PRO A 28 13.30 11.27 14.56
N GLU A 29 12.22 10.50 14.43
CA GLU A 29 12.26 9.29 13.62
C GLU A 29 12.51 9.62 12.14
N PRO A 30 13.06 8.68 11.35
CA PRO A 30 13.25 8.85 9.93
C PRO A 30 11.98 9.30 9.20
N LEU A 31 12.14 10.24 8.27
CA LEU A 31 11.05 10.82 7.47
C LEU A 31 10.13 9.75 6.86
N ALA A 32 10.73 8.70 6.28
CA ALA A 32 9.99 7.60 5.66
C ALA A 32 9.01 6.91 6.61
N LEU A 33 9.32 6.79 7.91
CA LEU A 33 8.48 6.06 8.86
C LEU A 33 7.30 6.89 9.35
N TRP A 34 7.55 8.10 9.85
CA TRP A 34 6.46 8.92 10.41
C TRP A 34 5.55 9.50 9.32
N VAL A 35 6.07 9.80 8.12
CA VAL A 35 5.25 10.22 6.98
C VAL A 35 4.38 9.06 6.51
N CYS A 36 4.92 7.83 6.46
CA CYS A 36 4.14 6.65 6.13
C CYS A 36 3.04 6.39 7.17
N LEU A 37 3.33 6.56 8.46
CA LEU A 37 2.32 6.48 9.51
C LEU A 37 1.21 7.52 9.33
N LEU A 38 1.59 8.78 9.06
CA LEU A 38 0.63 9.85 8.81
C LEU A 38 -0.22 9.57 7.58
N TYR A 39 0.39 9.03 6.53
CA TYR A 39 -0.32 8.63 5.32
C TYR A 39 -1.36 7.57 5.60
N PHE A 40 -1.02 6.48 6.30
CA PHE A 40 -2.02 5.47 6.65
C PHE A 40 -3.09 5.99 7.63
N ALA A 41 -2.71 6.86 8.56
CA ALA A 41 -3.67 7.49 9.46
C ALA A 41 -4.67 8.40 8.71
N SER A 42 -4.25 9.04 7.61
CA SER A 42 -5.17 9.85 6.80
C SER A 42 -6.23 9.02 6.09
N MET A 43 -5.95 7.74 5.78
CA MET A 43 -6.97 6.82 5.29
C MET A 43 -8.06 6.62 6.34
N GLU A 44 -7.71 6.30 7.58
CA GLU A 44 -8.71 6.14 8.65
C GLU A 44 -9.50 7.43 8.90
N SER A 45 -8.89 8.61 8.74
CA SER A 45 -9.63 9.88 8.77
C SER A 45 -10.69 9.97 7.67
N LEU A 46 -10.35 9.58 6.43
CA LEU A 46 -11.32 9.52 5.33
C LEU A 46 -12.43 8.50 5.62
N GLN A 47 -12.06 7.34 6.15
CA GLN A 47 -13.01 6.27 6.48
C GLN A 47 -13.96 6.69 7.61
N ALA A 48 -13.46 7.38 8.65
CA ALA A 48 -14.28 7.92 9.74
C ALA A 48 -15.39 8.85 9.22
N VAL A 49 -15.08 9.69 8.21
CA VAL A 49 -16.09 10.52 7.54
C VAL A 49 -17.01 9.66 6.68
N ALA A 50 -16.47 8.71 5.91
CA ALA A 50 -17.24 7.82 5.04
C ALA A 50 -18.30 7.00 5.82
N TYR A 51 -18.01 6.64 7.08
CA TYR A 51 -18.95 5.96 7.98
C TYR A 51 -20.27 6.72 8.17
N SER A 52 -20.26 8.06 8.10
CA SER A 52 -21.48 8.89 8.24
C SER A 52 -22.43 8.82 7.02
N VAL A 53 -21.92 8.36 5.88
CA VAL A 53 -22.65 8.31 4.59
C VAL A 53 -22.66 6.90 3.98
N LEU A 54 -22.50 5.86 4.80
CA LEU A 54 -22.46 4.47 4.33
C LEU A 54 -23.70 4.09 3.53
N ASN A 55 -23.47 3.38 2.41
CA ASN A 55 -24.50 2.90 1.48
C ASN A 55 -25.33 4.00 0.80
N GLN A 56 -25.03 5.28 1.02
CA GLN A 56 -25.71 6.40 0.36
C GLN A 56 -25.00 6.71 -0.97
N CYS A 57 -25.11 5.81 -1.95
CA CYS A 57 -24.33 5.88 -3.19
C CYS A 57 -24.69 7.10 -4.08
N ASP A 58 -25.88 7.66 -3.91
CA ASP A 58 -26.30 8.90 -4.57
C ASP A 58 -25.76 10.17 -3.89
N SER A 59 -25.18 10.04 -2.70
CA SER A 59 -24.62 11.16 -1.95
C SER A 59 -23.28 11.61 -2.55
N PRO A 60 -23.12 12.89 -2.91
CA PRO A 60 -21.83 13.41 -3.38
C PRO A 60 -20.71 13.21 -2.36
N LEU A 61 -21.01 13.28 -1.07
CA LEU A 61 -20.01 13.05 -0.01
C LEU A 61 -19.50 11.61 -0.03
N ASN A 62 -20.39 10.62 -0.21
CA ASN A 62 -19.99 9.21 -0.32
C ASN A 62 -19.09 8.99 -1.55
N GLN A 63 -19.48 9.54 -2.69
CA GLN A 63 -18.72 9.45 -3.94
C GLN A 63 -17.32 10.08 -3.79
N MET A 64 -17.24 11.27 -3.19
CA MET A 64 -15.96 11.94 -2.91
C MET A 64 -15.07 11.14 -1.96
N MET A 65 -15.62 10.60 -0.86
CA MET A 65 -14.85 9.78 0.07
C MET A 65 -14.34 8.49 -0.58
N THR A 66 -15.15 7.87 -1.43
CA THR A 66 -14.77 6.68 -2.21
C THR A 66 -13.63 7.01 -3.18
N LEU A 67 -13.73 8.14 -3.90
CA LEU A 67 -12.69 8.61 -4.81
C LEU A 67 -11.38 8.91 -4.06
N PHE A 68 -11.44 9.62 -2.94
CA PHE A 68 -10.25 9.90 -2.13
C PHE A 68 -9.63 8.63 -1.54
N GLY A 69 -10.44 7.66 -1.13
CA GLY A 69 -9.96 6.33 -0.72
C GLY A 69 -9.20 5.65 -1.86
N TYR A 70 -9.76 5.64 -3.08
CA TYR A 70 -9.08 5.06 -4.24
C TYR A 70 -7.79 5.79 -4.63
N LEU A 71 -7.79 7.13 -4.60
CA LEU A 71 -6.58 7.92 -4.86
C LEU A 71 -5.51 7.64 -3.80
N HIS A 72 -5.90 7.48 -2.55
CA HIS A 72 -5.00 7.08 -1.48
C HIS A 72 -4.38 5.70 -1.75
N ILE A 73 -5.18 4.69 -2.10
CA ILE A 73 -4.64 3.38 -2.50
C ILE A 73 -3.68 3.51 -3.69
N THR A 74 -4.01 4.34 -4.67
CA THR A 74 -3.20 4.58 -5.88
C THR A 74 -1.79 5.08 -5.57
N PHE A 75 -1.63 5.94 -4.55
CA PHE A 75 -0.32 6.49 -4.17
C PHE A 75 0.37 5.74 -3.03
N GLN A 76 -0.31 4.78 -2.39
CA GLN A 76 0.24 3.94 -1.32
C GLN A 76 1.58 3.27 -1.66
N PRO A 77 1.85 2.78 -2.90
CA PRO A 77 3.15 2.17 -3.22
C PRO A 77 4.35 3.09 -2.99
N PHE A 78 4.20 4.41 -3.08
CA PHE A 78 5.29 5.36 -2.79
C PHE A 78 5.74 5.27 -1.33
N PHE A 79 4.78 5.23 -0.40
CA PHE A 79 5.06 5.20 1.04
C PHE A 79 5.57 3.83 1.48
N ILE A 80 5.01 2.74 0.92
CA ILE A 80 5.51 1.39 1.14
C ILE A 80 6.97 1.29 0.71
N ASN A 81 7.30 1.79 -0.49
CA ASN A 81 8.67 1.74 -0.99
C ASN A 81 9.62 2.70 -0.27
N ALA A 82 9.15 3.84 0.24
CA ALA A 82 9.95 4.71 1.09
C ALA A 82 10.42 3.97 2.37
N VAL A 83 9.54 3.19 2.99
CA VAL A 83 9.89 2.34 4.13
C VAL A 83 10.78 1.16 3.71
N ALA A 84 10.51 0.54 2.56
CA ALA A 84 11.35 -0.54 2.04
C ALA A 84 12.80 -0.08 1.80
N LEU A 85 12.99 1.09 1.21
CA LEU A 85 14.30 1.70 0.96
C LEU A 85 15.01 2.09 2.27
N TYR A 86 14.26 2.46 3.31
CA TYR A 86 14.82 2.75 4.63
C TYR A 86 15.53 1.53 5.26
N PHE A 87 15.01 0.33 5.05
CA PHE A 87 15.60 -0.90 5.60
C PHE A 87 16.81 -1.43 4.81
N MET A 88 17.13 -0.81 3.67
CA MET A 88 18.28 -1.17 2.84
C MET A 88 19.55 -0.40 3.23
N PRO A 89 20.75 -0.90 2.85
CA PRO A 89 21.97 -0.13 2.96
C PRO A 89 21.86 1.20 2.20
N LYS A 90 22.25 2.31 2.85
CA LYS A 90 22.04 3.68 2.34
C LYS A 90 22.61 3.90 0.93
N ASP A 91 23.78 3.32 0.63
CA ASP A 91 24.41 3.45 -0.68
C ASP A 91 23.60 2.75 -1.77
N SER A 92 23.07 1.55 -1.47
CA SER A 92 22.20 0.81 -2.38
C SER A 92 20.87 1.54 -2.60
N ALA A 93 20.27 2.01 -1.51
CA ALA A 93 19.00 2.72 -1.54
C ALA A 93 19.07 3.99 -2.40
N ARG A 94 20.17 4.77 -2.29
CA ARG A 94 20.38 5.98 -3.09
C ARG A 94 20.43 5.70 -4.59
N ILE A 95 21.07 4.59 -5.00
CA ILE A 95 21.17 4.21 -6.41
C ILE A 95 19.80 3.82 -6.98
N ILE A 96 19.02 3.03 -6.23
CA ILE A 96 17.80 2.42 -6.74
C ILE A 96 16.54 3.27 -6.51
N ALA A 97 16.56 4.22 -5.57
CA ALA A 97 15.39 5.02 -5.19
C ALA A 97 14.72 5.75 -6.38
N PRO A 98 15.44 6.41 -7.32
CA PRO A 98 14.79 7.08 -8.45
C PRO A 98 13.99 6.10 -9.32
N TRP A 99 14.54 4.90 -9.56
CA TRP A 99 13.90 3.85 -10.35
C TRP A 99 12.68 3.27 -9.66
N VAL A 100 12.75 3.10 -8.34
CA VAL A 100 11.64 2.61 -7.53
C VAL A 100 10.48 3.62 -7.53
N TYR A 101 10.76 4.91 -7.35
CA TYR A 101 9.73 5.95 -7.39
C TYR A 101 9.18 6.16 -8.81
N PHE A 102 10.01 6.02 -9.85
CA PHE A 102 9.53 6.03 -11.23
C PHE A 102 8.57 4.86 -11.50
N ALA A 103 8.87 3.66 -11.01
CA ALA A 103 7.96 2.51 -11.11
C ALA A 103 6.65 2.76 -10.33
N CYS A 104 6.72 3.37 -9.14
CA CYS A 104 5.51 3.76 -8.39
C CYS A 104 4.67 4.78 -9.16
N PHE A 105 5.30 5.74 -9.85
CA PHE A 105 4.61 6.72 -10.70
C PHE A 105 3.91 6.06 -11.89
N LEU A 106 4.57 5.12 -12.58
CA LEU A 106 3.93 4.35 -13.65
C LEU A 106 2.76 3.51 -13.14
N SER A 107 2.89 2.93 -11.94
CA SER A 107 1.80 2.18 -11.30
C SER A 107 0.60 3.07 -10.94
N ALA A 108 0.86 4.28 -10.44
CA ALA A 108 -0.18 5.27 -10.18
C ALA A 108 -0.90 5.68 -11.48
N ILE A 109 -0.17 5.94 -12.57
CA ILE A 109 -0.77 6.20 -13.89
C ILE A 109 -1.65 5.03 -14.32
N ALA A 110 -1.17 3.79 -14.22
CA ALA A 110 -1.93 2.61 -14.62
C ALA A 110 -3.25 2.49 -13.84
N MET A 111 -3.24 2.72 -12.53
CA MET A 111 -4.45 2.69 -11.70
C MET A 111 -5.39 3.87 -12.00
N LEU A 112 -4.87 5.06 -12.28
CA LEU A 112 -5.70 6.20 -12.71
C LEU A 112 -6.34 5.96 -14.08
N ILE A 113 -5.62 5.33 -15.01
CA ILE A 113 -6.17 4.90 -16.30
C ILE A 113 -7.28 3.88 -16.07
N GLN A 114 -7.14 2.95 -15.12
CA GLN A 114 -8.19 1.98 -14.77
C GLN A 114 -9.44 2.62 -14.17
N LEU A 115 -9.34 3.81 -13.56
CA LEU A 115 -10.49 4.53 -13.03
C LEU A 115 -11.35 5.17 -14.12
N TYR A 116 -10.76 5.55 -15.26
CA TYR A 116 -11.51 6.18 -16.34
C TYR A 116 -12.32 5.14 -17.15
N PRO A 117 -13.64 5.30 -17.32
CA PRO A 117 -14.50 4.31 -17.95
C PRO A 117 -14.39 4.38 -19.48
N PHE A 118 -13.31 3.84 -20.05
CA PHE A 118 -13.16 3.74 -21.50
C PHE A 118 -14.18 2.77 -22.09
N ASN A 119 -14.97 3.24 -23.06
CA ASN A 119 -15.96 2.40 -23.77
C ASN A 119 -15.33 1.12 -24.39
N TRP A 120 -14.09 1.19 -24.86
CA TRP A 120 -13.39 0.05 -25.48
C TRP A 120 -12.87 -0.98 -24.47
N ALA A 121 -12.62 -0.57 -23.22
CA ALA A 121 -12.05 -1.44 -22.20
C ALA A 121 -13.13 -2.25 -21.46
N GLY A 122 -14.40 -1.88 -21.61
CA GLY A 122 -15.52 -2.47 -20.89
C GLY A 122 -15.45 -2.22 -19.37
N HIS A 123 -16.27 -2.96 -18.63
CA HIS A 123 -16.33 -2.89 -17.17
C HIS A 123 -15.41 -3.92 -16.49
N CYS A 124 -15.01 -3.63 -15.25
CA CYS A 124 -14.28 -4.59 -14.42
C CYS A 124 -15.09 -5.88 -14.21
N ALA A 125 -14.38 -7.02 -14.11
CA ALA A 125 -14.99 -8.31 -13.85
C ALA A 125 -15.36 -8.48 -12.35
N ALA A 126 -16.49 -9.14 -12.09
CA ALA A 126 -16.88 -9.53 -10.73
C ALA A 126 -15.80 -10.43 -10.09
N GLY A 127 -15.53 -10.24 -8.79
CA GLY A 127 -14.45 -10.95 -8.09
C GLY A 127 -13.07 -10.29 -8.24
N ARG A 128 -12.99 -9.12 -8.88
CA ARG A 128 -11.87 -8.18 -8.72
C ARG A 128 -12.11 -7.29 -7.49
N PRO A 129 -11.08 -6.99 -6.67
CA PRO A 129 -11.21 -6.04 -5.57
C PRO A 129 -11.69 -4.69 -6.11
N LEU A 130 -12.47 -3.97 -5.32
CA LEU A 130 -13.00 -2.64 -5.64
C LEU A 130 -13.98 -2.59 -6.83
N CYS A 131 -14.25 -3.69 -7.52
CA CYS A 131 -15.11 -3.66 -8.70
C CYS A 131 -16.59 -3.48 -8.31
N GLY A 132 -17.27 -2.54 -8.94
CA GLY A 132 -18.72 -2.36 -8.85
C GLY A 132 -19.26 -1.38 -9.90
N ASP A 133 -20.58 -1.30 -10.02
CA ASP A 133 -21.24 -0.49 -11.06
C ASP A 133 -21.28 1.01 -10.73
N VAL A 134 -21.11 1.34 -9.45
CA VAL A 134 -21.23 2.70 -8.91
C VAL A 134 -20.01 3.04 -8.08
N LEU A 135 -19.69 4.33 -7.99
CA LEU A 135 -18.66 4.84 -7.11
C LEU A 135 -19.25 4.99 -5.70
N CYS A 136 -19.06 4.00 -4.84
CA CYS A 136 -19.72 3.99 -3.53
C CYS A 136 -18.92 3.31 -2.43
N THR A 137 -18.92 3.91 -1.24
CA THR A 137 -18.49 3.27 0.00
C THR A 137 -19.70 2.60 0.62
N VAL A 138 -19.60 1.28 0.74
CA VAL A 138 -20.66 0.40 1.25
C VAL A 138 -20.19 -0.31 2.51
N ARG A 139 -21.14 -0.96 3.19
CA ARG A 139 -20.82 -1.79 4.35
C ARG A 139 -20.22 -3.13 3.89
N GLY A 140 -19.05 -3.47 4.43
CA GLY A 140 -18.43 -4.79 4.31
C GLY A 140 -18.95 -5.77 5.37
N GLU A 141 -18.26 -6.89 5.56
CA GLU A 141 -18.61 -7.88 6.58
C GLU A 141 -18.45 -7.32 7.99
N TRP A 142 -17.36 -6.59 8.24
CA TRP A 142 -17.11 -5.98 9.54
C TRP A 142 -16.54 -4.56 9.46
N HIS A 143 -15.90 -4.18 8.36
CA HIS A 143 -15.40 -2.85 8.04
C HIS A 143 -16.12 -2.27 6.81
N ILE A 144 -15.62 -1.18 6.25
CA ILE A 144 -16.15 -0.63 4.99
C ILE A 144 -15.62 -1.39 3.77
N ALA A 145 -16.40 -1.42 2.71
CA ALA A 145 -15.99 -1.88 1.40
C ALA A 145 -16.19 -0.78 0.37
N TRP A 146 -15.45 -0.84 -0.73
CA TRP A 146 -15.57 0.12 -1.81
C TRP A 146 -15.99 -0.54 -3.11
N LEU A 147 -16.91 0.12 -3.79
CA LEU A 147 -17.34 -0.18 -5.14
C LEU A 147 -16.87 0.96 -6.03
N LEU A 148 -16.20 0.62 -7.13
CA LEU A 148 -15.69 1.55 -8.11
C LEU A 148 -15.99 1.05 -9.53
N PRO A 149 -16.49 1.93 -10.41
CA PRO A 149 -16.75 1.63 -11.82
C PRO A 149 -15.45 1.69 -12.62
N THR A 150 -14.46 0.88 -12.19
CA THR A 150 -13.19 0.74 -12.92
C THR A 150 -13.40 0.01 -14.24
N ASN A 151 -12.57 0.33 -15.22
CA ASN A 151 -12.63 -0.31 -16.52
C ASN A 151 -12.06 -1.75 -16.49
N GLY A 152 -12.30 -2.47 -17.58
CA GLY A 152 -11.92 -3.87 -17.73
C GLY A 152 -10.44 -4.13 -18.03
N ILE A 153 -9.57 -3.11 -18.06
CA ILE A 153 -8.13 -3.32 -18.26
C ILE A 153 -7.60 -4.18 -17.11
N GLY A 154 -7.05 -5.34 -17.42
CA GLY A 154 -6.58 -6.33 -16.44
C GLY A 154 -7.59 -7.44 -16.11
N ASN A 155 -8.78 -7.46 -16.72
CA ASN A 155 -9.77 -8.53 -16.51
C ASN A 155 -9.23 -9.93 -16.84
N SER A 156 -8.30 -10.06 -17.79
CA SER A 156 -7.64 -11.34 -18.10
C SER A 156 -6.88 -11.95 -16.92
N MET A 157 -6.59 -11.15 -15.88
CA MET A 157 -5.92 -11.56 -14.65
C MET A 157 -6.85 -11.50 -13.43
N ALA A 158 -8.17 -11.38 -13.63
CA ALA A 158 -9.15 -11.29 -12.54
C ALA A 158 -9.12 -12.53 -11.62
N ASP A 159 -8.94 -13.72 -12.19
CA ASP A 159 -8.86 -14.98 -11.43
C ASP A 159 -7.50 -15.21 -10.76
N ASN A 160 -6.50 -14.38 -11.08
CA ASN A 160 -5.16 -14.54 -10.55
C ASN A 160 -4.99 -13.77 -9.23
N ALA A 161 -5.11 -14.50 -8.13
CA ALA A 161 -4.94 -13.98 -6.78
C ALA A 161 -3.55 -13.38 -6.52
N THR A 162 -2.48 -13.95 -7.10
CA THR A 162 -1.11 -13.49 -6.85
C THR A 162 -0.76 -12.22 -7.63
N LEU A 163 -1.42 -11.99 -8.76
CA LEU A 163 -1.26 -10.79 -9.60
C LEU A 163 -2.32 -9.70 -9.33
N GLY A 164 -2.90 -9.70 -8.12
CA GLY A 164 -3.76 -8.62 -7.66
C GLY A 164 -5.13 -8.59 -8.33
N ARG A 165 -5.59 -9.71 -8.92
CA ARG A 165 -6.96 -9.87 -9.45
C ARG A 165 -7.35 -8.69 -10.35
N GLY A 166 -6.49 -8.40 -11.32
CA GLY A 166 -6.66 -7.34 -12.32
C GLY A 166 -6.07 -5.96 -11.97
N PHE A 167 -5.62 -5.72 -10.75
CA PHE A 167 -4.79 -4.55 -10.41
C PHE A 167 -3.29 -4.88 -10.45
N LEU A 168 -2.79 -5.40 -11.58
CA LEU A 168 -1.42 -5.94 -11.69
C LEU A 168 -0.33 -4.97 -11.24
N SER A 169 -0.45 -3.67 -11.57
CA SER A 169 0.58 -2.68 -11.26
C SER A 169 0.81 -2.50 -9.76
N TYR A 170 -0.21 -2.74 -8.94
CA TYR A 170 -0.17 -2.51 -7.50
C TYR A 170 0.67 -3.56 -6.75
N PRO A 171 0.41 -4.88 -6.79
CA PRO A 171 1.25 -5.86 -6.11
C PRO A 171 2.67 -5.91 -6.68
N LEU A 172 2.83 -5.57 -7.96
CA LEU A 172 4.15 -5.45 -8.57
C LEU A 172 4.98 -4.36 -7.89
N THR A 173 4.41 -3.18 -7.64
CA THR A 173 5.17 -2.08 -6.99
C THR A 173 5.16 -2.17 -5.47
N ALA A 174 4.09 -2.63 -4.85
CA ALA A 174 3.96 -2.70 -3.39
C ALA A 174 4.71 -3.89 -2.76
N PHE A 175 4.87 -5.01 -3.49
CA PHE A 175 5.47 -6.24 -2.94
C PHE A 175 6.60 -6.81 -3.80
N PHE A 176 6.38 -7.00 -5.10
CA PHE A 176 7.39 -7.65 -5.94
C PHE A 176 8.66 -6.79 -6.06
N LEU A 177 8.51 -5.50 -6.35
CA LEU A 177 9.59 -4.53 -6.46
C LEU A 177 10.44 -4.41 -5.19
N PRO A 178 9.89 -4.16 -3.98
CA PRO A 178 10.70 -4.07 -2.77
C PRO A 178 11.40 -5.39 -2.43
N SER A 179 10.82 -6.54 -2.79
CA SER A 179 11.49 -7.83 -2.68
C SER A 179 12.68 -7.93 -3.64
N LEU A 180 12.49 -7.53 -4.90
CA LEU A 180 13.51 -7.61 -5.95
C LEU A 180 14.71 -6.70 -5.65
N ILE A 181 14.50 -5.49 -5.14
CA ILE A 181 15.59 -4.58 -4.79
C ILE A 181 16.37 -5.02 -3.53
N GLY A 182 15.84 -5.96 -2.75
CA GLY A 182 16.51 -6.60 -1.62
C GLY A 182 15.87 -6.38 -0.25
N SER A 183 14.78 -5.61 -0.15
CA SER A 183 14.08 -5.34 1.12
C SER A 183 13.08 -6.44 1.50
N TRP A 184 13.44 -7.71 1.25
CA TRP A 184 12.53 -8.86 1.35
C TRP A 184 11.99 -9.10 2.76
N ARG A 185 12.76 -8.77 3.83
CA ARG A 185 12.31 -8.92 5.22
C ARG A 185 11.14 -7.99 5.54
N PHE A 186 11.27 -6.72 5.14
CA PHE A 186 10.18 -5.76 5.26
C PHE A 186 9.00 -6.17 4.38
N THR A 187 9.22 -6.58 3.14
CA THR A 187 8.12 -7.01 2.27
C THR A 187 7.37 -8.19 2.85
N LEU A 188 8.07 -9.22 3.35
CA LEU A 188 7.44 -10.39 3.97
C LEU A 188 6.60 -9.98 5.17
N PHE A 189 7.17 -9.14 6.04
CA PHE A 189 6.44 -8.61 7.19
C PHE A 189 5.19 -7.81 6.78
N SER A 190 5.31 -6.94 5.77
CA SER A 190 4.20 -6.15 5.21
C SER A 190 3.13 -7.02 4.57
N PHE A 191 3.51 -8.05 3.82
CA PHE A 191 2.58 -8.99 3.21
C PHE A 191 1.82 -9.80 4.27
N MET A 192 2.53 -10.29 5.29
CA MET A 192 1.92 -11.06 6.38
C MET A 192 0.95 -10.19 7.19
N ALA A 193 1.40 -9.03 7.65
CA ALA A 193 0.58 -8.15 8.49
C ALA A 193 -0.51 -7.40 7.73
N GLY A 194 -0.41 -7.31 6.39
CA GLY A 194 -1.39 -6.66 5.53
C GLY A 194 -2.32 -7.65 4.81
N PRO A 195 -2.11 -7.96 3.52
CA PRO A 195 -3.02 -8.78 2.72
C PRO A 195 -3.35 -10.15 3.32
N PHE A 196 -2.36 -10.83 3.93
CA PHE A 196 -2.59 -12.16 4.48
C PHE A 196 -3.54 -12.09 5.68
N LEU A 197 -3.26 -11.26 6.69
CA LEU A 197 -4.19 -11.06 7.81
C LEU A 197 -5.54 -10.52 7.35
N ALA A 198 -5.58 -9.57 6.41
CA ALA A 198 -6.83 -9.05 5.87
C ALA A 198 -7.70 -10.17 5.29
N GLY A 199 -7.12 -11.04 4.46
CA GLY A 199 -7.81 -12.19 3.87
C GLY A 199 -8.27 -13.27 4.88
N LEU A 200 -7.71 -13.29 6.09
CA LEU A 200 -8.21 -14.15 7.18
C LEU A 200 -9.39 -13.52 7.93
N THR A 201 -9.56 -12.20 7.85
CA THR A 201 -10.57 -11.47 8.62
C THR A 201 -11.83 -11.12 7.84
N THR A 202 -11.78 -11.14 6.51
CA THR A 202 -12.96 -10.89 5.66
C THR A 202 -12.92 -11.72 4.38
N SER A 203 -14.08 -12.27 4.02
CA SER A 203 -14.31 -12.96 2.75
C SER A 203 -14.77 -12.00 1.64
N ASN A 204 -15.10 -10.75 1.98
CA ASN A 204 -15.49 -9.72 1.02
C ASN A 204 -14.25 -9.06 0.40
N ILE A 205 -14.04 -9.35 -0.88
CA ILE A 205 -12.89 -8.85 -1.64
C ILE A 205 -12.83 -7.32 -1.76
N ASN A 206 -13.98 -6.65 -1.72
CA ASN A 206 -14.09 -5.19 -1.81
C ASN A 206 -13.78 -4.50 -0.48
N GLU A 207 -13.73 -5.26 0.61
CA GLU A 207 -13.37 -4.83 1.96
C GLU A 207 -11.86 -4.97 2.24
N TRP A 208 -11.17 -5.88 1.50
CA TRP A 208 -9.75 -6.15 1.71
C TRP A 208 -8.85 -4.91 1.75
N PRO A 209 -8.97 -3.94 0.82
CA PRO A 209 -8.09 -2.78 0.83
C PRO A 209 -8.29 -1.91 2.08
N ALA A 210 -9.53 -1.80 2.58
CA ALA A 210 -9.84 -0.99 3.76
C ALA A 210 -9.22 -1.60 5.02
N VAL A 211 -9.35 -2.91 5.18
CA VAL A 211 -8.78 -3.68 6.30
C VAL A 211 -7.25 -3.67 6.27
N TRP A 212 -6.65 -3.71 5.10
CA TRP A 212 -5.20 -3.63 5.01
C TRP A 212 -4.69 -2.23 5.40
N CYS A 213 -5.33 -1.14 4.97
CA CYS A 213 -4.95 0.20 5.43
C CYS A 213 -5.01 0.32 6.96
N LEU A 214 -6.04 -0.26 7.58
CA LEU A 214 -6.19 -0.36 9.03
C LEU A 214 -4.99 -1.05 9.70
N PHE A 215 -4.65 -2.27 9.25
CA PHE A 215 -3.51 -3.01 9.82
C PHE A 215 -2.16 -2.34 9.57
N SER A 216 -2.04 -1.55 8.50
CA SER A 216 -0.82 -0.82 8.17
C SER A 216 -0.44 0.22 9.24
N ILE A 217 -1.41 0.82 9.94
CA ILE A 217 -1.11 1.72 11.07
C ILE A 217 -0.43 0.96 12.20
N GLY A 218 -1.00 -0.18 12.60
CA GLY A 218 -0.42 -1.05 13.63
C GLY A 218 0.97 -1.56 13.24
N LEU A 219 1.14 -1.93 11.97
CA LEU A 219 2.42 -2.33 11.40
C LEU A 219 3.48 -1.23 11.56
N VAL A 220 3.20 -0.02 11.09
CA VAL A 220 4.17 1.08 11.11
C VAL A 220 4.46 1.51 12.56
N LEU A 221 3.46 1.52 13.44
CA LEU A 221 3.67 1.77 14.87
C LEU A 221 4.56 0.71 15.51
N ALA A 222 4.36 -0.58 15.19
CA ALA A 222 5.21 -1.66 15.66
C ALA A 222 6.65 -1.47 15.20
N ILE A 223 6.87 -1.10 13.93
CA ILE A 223 8.20 -0.78 13.40
C ILE A 223 8.85 0.37 14.18
N ILE A 224 8.13 1.46 14.41
CA ILE A 224 8.67 2.67 15.06
C ILE A 224 8.98 2.42 16.55
N LYS A 225 8.09 1.71 17.25
CA LYS A 225 8.14 1.63 18.73
C LYS A 225 8.84 0.40 19.28
N THR A 226 9.12 -0.61 18.46
CA THR A 226 9.68 -1.89 18.93
C THR A 226 11.06 -2.16 18.32
N PRO A 227 11.89 -3.04 18.91
CA PRO A 227 13.17 -3.45 18.33
C PRO A 227 13.02 -4.24 17.02
N LEU A 228 11.80 -4.54 16.57
CA LEU A 228 11.54 -5.20 15.29
C LEU A 228 12.28 -4.52 14.12
N ARG A 229 12.40 -3.18 14.16
CA ARG A 229 13.14 -2.41 13.14
C ARG A 229 14.55 -2.92 12.88
N TYR A 230 15.25 -3.40 13.92
CA TYR A 230 16.63 -3.86 13.77
C TYR A 230 16.71 -5.18 13.00
N TYR A 231 15.70 -6.03 13.13
CA TYR A 231 15.62 -7.31 12.41
C TYR A 231 15.18 -7.14 10.96
N LEU A 232 14.44 -6.08 10.65
CA LEU A 232 13.97 -5.79 9.29
C LEU A 232 15.06 -5.24 8.37
N HIS A 233 16.14 -4.68 8.92
CA HIS A 233 17.30 -4.27 8.12
C HIS A 233 17.92 -5.45 7.38
N VAL A 234 18.27 -5.21 6.12
CA VAL A 234 18.94 -6.18 5.25
C VAL A 234 20.37 -5.71 4.99
N GLY A 235 21.30 -6.66 4.88
CA GLY A 235 22.68 -6.39 4.47
C GLY A 235 22.79 -6.03 2.99
N ASP A 236 23.99 -6.19 2.42
CA ASP A 236 24.22 -5.91 1.00
C ASP A 236 23.24 -6.72 0.13
N PRO A 237 22.49 -6.06 -0.78
CA PRO A 237 21.54 -6.76 -1.62
C PRO A 237 22.26 -7.63 -2.65
N TRP A 238 21.58 -8.70 -3.09
CA TRP A 238 22.14 -9.73 -3.99
C TRP A 238 22.77 -9.15 -5.26
N TRP A 239 22.17 -8.12 -5.85
CA TRP A 239 22.67 -7.48 -7.07
C TRP A 239 23.98 -6.70 -6.85
N ILE A 240 24.20 -6.10 -5.66
CA ILE A 240 25.49 -5.49 -5.30
C ILE A 240 26.55 -6.56 -5.11
N ILE A 241 26.19 -7.69 -4.49
CA ILE A 241 27.12 -8.81 -4.31
C ILE A 241 27.60 -9.33 -5.67
N ILE A 242 26.68 -9.51 -6.62
CA ILE A 242 26.99 -9.91 -8.00
C ILE A 242 27.84 -8.84 -8.71
N TYR A 243 27.48 -7.56 -8.58
CA TYR A 243 28.23 -6.47 -9.19
C TYR A 243 29.68 -6.41 -8.70
N ARG A 244 29.89 -6.49 -7.38
CA ARG A 244 31.24 -6.51 -6.78
C ARG A 244 32.02 -7.77 -7.20
N TRP A 245 31.36 -8.92 -7.29
CA TRP A 245 31.98 -10.15 -7.79
C TRP A 245 32.45 -10.01 -9.24
N TRP A 246 31.62 -9.41 -10.10
CA TRP A 246 31.94 -9.19 -11.50
C TRP A 246 33.11 -8.20 -11.68
N GLN A 247 33.12 -7.10 -10.91
CA GLN A 247 34.24 -6.14 -10.92
C GLN A 247 35.57 -6.79 -10.50
N ARG A 248 35.57 -7.63 -9.47
CA ARG A 248 36.77 -8.36 -9.05
C ARG A 248 37.30 -9.28 -10.15
N ARG A 249 36.40 -9.98 -10.87
CA ARG A 249 36.79 -10.82 -12.00
C ARG A 249 37.39 -10.02 -13.15
N GLN A 250 36.85 -8.85 -13.46
CA GLN A 250 37.44 -8.00 -14.50
C GLN A 250 38.83 -7.48 -14.12
N GLN A 251 39.04 -7.08 -12.86
CA GLN A 251 40.35 -6.65 -12.39
C GLN A 251 41.39 -7.79 -12.44
N GLN A 252 40.99 -9.02 -12.15
CA GLN A 252 41.88 -10.19 -12.25
C GLN A 252 42.20 -10.61 -13.70
N ALA A 253 41.39 -10.22 -14.68
CA ALA A 253 41.62 -10.54 -16.10
C ALA A 253 42.53 -9.51 -16.82
N VAL A 254 42.84 -8.39 -16.16
CA VAL A 254 43.67 -7.29 -16.69
C VAL A 254 45.12 -7.36 -16.16
N ILE A 255 45.39 -8.27 -15.20
CA ILE A 255 46.72 -8.58 -14.64
C ILE A 255 47.21 -9.89 -15.26
#